data_AF-A0AAW5B4Z3-F1
#
_entry.id   AF-A0AAW5B4Z3-F1
#
_cell.length_a   1.000
_cell.length_b   1.000
_cell.length_c   1.000
_cell.angle_alpha   90.00
_cell.angle_beta   90.00
_cell.angle_gamma   90.00
#
_symmetry.space_group_name_H-M   'P 1'
#
loop_
_entity.id
_entity.type
_entity.pdbx_description
1 polymer ?
#
loop_
_entity_poly.entity_id
_entity_poly.type
_entity_poly.pdbx_seq_one_letter_code
_entity_poly.pdbx_strand_id
1 'polypeptide(L)' 'MNQGIGGGVFAGSMFLGIGLGLLFDNVAAGTLIGMGAGFLAMAFSSRKRS' A
#
# COMPACT_ATOMS: atom_id res chain seq x y z
N MET A 1 13.21 -15.85 -5.90
CA MET A 1 11.96 -15.22 -5.46
C MET A 1 11.73 -13.96 -6.30
N ASN A 2 11.09 -14.08 -7.46
CA ASN A 2 10.78 -12.93 -8.31
C ASN A 2 9.52 -12.26 -7.76
N GLN A 3 9.65 -11.47 -6.69
CA GLN A 3 8.56 -10.65 -6.18
C GLN A 3 8.14 -9.72 -7.32
N GLY A 4 7.05 -10.09 -8.01
CA GLY A 4 6.44 -9.22 -9.01
C GLY A 4 6.25 -7.86 -8.38
N ILE A 5 6.59 -6.80 -9.11
CA ILE A 5 6.64 -5.40 -8.66
C ILE A 5 5.45 -5.03 -7.75
N GLY A 6 4.27 -5.60 -7.97
CA GLY A 6 3.09 -5.42 -7.11
C GLY A 6 3.26 -5.79 -5.63
N GLY A 7 4.03 -6.81 -5.27
CA GLY A 7 4.24 -7.20 -3.87
C GLY A 7 5.05 -6.17 -3.08
N GLY A 8 6.10 -5.61 -3.69
CA GLY A 8 6.90 -4.55 -3.09
C GLY A 8 6.11 -3.24 -2.94
N VAL A 9 5.29 -2.90 -3.94
CA VAL A 9 4.42 -1.71 -3.91
C VAL A 9 3.34 -1.85 -2.83
N PHE A 10 2.77 -3.04 -2.65
CA PHE A 10 1.79 -3.28 -1.59
C PHE A 10 2.42 -3.17 -0.19
N ALA A 11 3.59 -3.78 0.02
CA ALA A 11 4.32 -3.70 1.28
C ALA A 11 4.70 -2.25 1.63
N GLY A 12 5.18 -1.47 0.65
CA GLY A 12 5.49 -0.05 0.84
C GLY A 12 4.26 0.79 1.20
N SER A 13 3.12 0.52 0.57
CA SER A 13 1.86 1.22 0.86
C SER A 13 1.35 0.93 2.27
N MET A 14 1.46 -0.32 2.72
CA MET A 14 1.10 -0.72 4.09
C MET A 14 2.00 -0.06 5.12
N PHE A 15 3.31 -0.03 4.87
CA PHE A 15 4.27 0.62 5.77
C PHE A 15 4.00 2.12 5.89
N LEU A 16 3.73 2.79 4.76
CA LEU A 16 3.33 4.20 4.75
C LEU A 16 2.02 4.43 5.52
N GLY A 17 1.00 3.60 5.30
CA GLY A 17 -0.28 3.71 5.98
C GLY A 17 -0.16 3.53 7.50
N ILE A 18 0.53 2.49 7.94
CA ILE A 18 0.79 2.25 9.37
C ILE A 18 1.58 3.39 9.99
N GLY A 19 2.62 3.89 9.30
CA GLY A 19 3.43 5.02 9.75
C GLY A 19 2.60 6.30 9.91
N LEU A 20 1.71 6.59 8.95
CA LEU A 20 0.74 7.67 9.06
C LEU A 20 -0.22 7.46 10.24
N GLY A 21 -0.73 6.25 10.41
CA GLY A 21 -1.62 5.90 11.51
C GLY A 21 -0.97 6.10 12.88
N LEU A 22 0.31 5.76 13.03
CA LEU A 22 1.07 6.01 14.24
C LEU A 22 1.31 7.50 14.48
N LEU A 23 1.52 8.30 13.43
CA LEU A 23 1.72 9.75 13.54
C LEU A 23 0.46 10.49 14.01
N PHE A 24 -0.72 10.01 13.62
CA PHE A 24 -2.02 10.60 13.99
C PHE A 24 -2.71 9.89 15.16
N ASP A 25 -2.00 9.01 15.89
CA ASP A 25 -2.53 8.17 16.97
C ASP A 25 -3.78 7.36 16.57
N ASN A 26 -3.92 7.08 15.28
CA ASN A 26 -5.05 6.37 14.70
C ASN A 26 -4.55 5.30 13.72
N VAL A 27 -3.96 4.25 14.30
CA VAL A 27 -3.38 3.12 13.57
C VAL A 27 -4.41 2.42 12.69
N ALA A 28 -5.67 2.34 13.14
CA ALA A 28 -6.77 1.77 12.36
C ALA A 28 -7.05 2.57 11.07
N ALA A 29 -7.13 3.90 11.15
CA ALA A 29 -7.28 4.74 9.96
C ALA A 29 -6.06 4.64 9.04
N GLY A 30 -4.85 4.68 9.60
CA GLY A 30 -3.62 4.56 8.81
C GLY A 30 -3.47 3.22 8.08
N THR A 31 -3.77 2.11 8.76
CA THR A 31 -3.79 0.77 8.12
C THR A 31 -4.82 0.67 7.00
N LEU A 32 -6.02 1.23 7.19
CA LEU A 32 -7.05 1.28 6.15
C LEU A 32 -6.57 2.09 4.94
N ILE A 33 -5.92 3.25 5.17
CA ILE A 33 -5.29 4.06 4.12
C ILE A 33 -4.20 3.26 3.39
N GLY A 34 -3.34 2.54 4.12
CA GLY A 34 -2.27 1.72 3.55
C GLY A 34 -2.79 0.56 2.68
N MET A 35 -3.85 -0.12 3.13
CA MET A 35 -4.54 -1.14 2.33
C MET A 35 -5.18 -0.54 1.09
N GLY A 36 -5.89 0.60 1.23
CA GLY A 36 -6.53 1.29 0.11
C GLY A 36 -5.55 1.76 -0.94
N ALA A 37 -4.43 2.36 -0.52
CA ALA A 37 -3.34 2.79 -1.40
C ALA A 37 -2.68 1.59 -2.10
N GLY A 38 -2.42 0.49 -1.37
CA GLY A 38 -1.89 -0.74 -1.95
C GLY A 38 -2.81 -1.37 -3.00
N PHE A 39 -4.12 -1.36 -2.76
CA PHE A 39 -5.13 -1.83 -3.70
C PHE A 39 -5.17 -0.96 -4.97
N LEU A 40 -5.13 0.37 -4.80
CA LEU A 40 -5.12 1.32 -5.91
C LEU A 40 -3.84 1.20 -6.76
N ALA A 41 -2.70 1.04 -6.09
CA ALA A 41 -1.41 0.86 -6.75
C ALA A 41 -1.35 -0.46 -7.53
N MET A 42 -1.98 -1.52 -7.02
CA MET A 42 -2.10 -2.79 -7.76
C MET A 42 -3.03 -2.66 -8.97
N ALA A 43 -4.14 -1.92 -8.84
CA ALA A 43 -5.04 -1.61 -9.96
C ALA A 43 -4.33 -0.78 -11.06
N PHE A 44 -3.56 0.24 -10.68
CA PHE A 44 -2.76 1.06 -11.61
C PHE A 44 -1.59 0.28 -12.22
N SER A 45 -0.91 -0.56 -11.43
CA SER A 45 0.20 -1.38 -11.92
C SER A 45 -0.28 -2.45 -12.92
N SER A 46 -1.51 -2.95 -12.79
CA SER A 46 -2.13 -3.79 -13.82
C SER A 46 -2.44 -3.02 -15.11
N ARG A 47 -2.66 -1.70 -15.04
CA ARG A 47 -2.94 -0.86 -16.22
C ARG A 47 -1.68 -0.51 -17.01
N LYS A 48 -0.51 -0.47 -16.38
CA LYS A 48 0.78 -0.15 -17.03
C LYS A 48 1.41 -1.37 -17.75
N ARG A 49 0.64 -2.45 -17.92
CA ARG A 49 0.98 -3.64 -18.69
C ARG A 49 -0.05 -3.85 -19.81
N SER A 50 -0.35 -2.78 -20.55
CA SER A 50 -1.00 -2.83 -21.87
C SER A 50 -0.17 -2.02 -22.85
#